data_AF-A0A5C7MSR5-F1
#
_entry.id   AF-A0A5C7MSR5-F1
#
_cell.length_a   1.000
_cell.length_b   1.000
_cell.length_c   1.000
_cell.angle_alpha   90.00
_cell.angle_beta   90.00
_cell.angle_gamma   90.00
#
_symmetry.space_group_name_H-M   'P 1'
#
loop_
_entity.id
_entity.type
_entity.pdbx_description
1 polymer ?
#
loop_
_entity_poly.entity_id
_entity_poly.type
_entity_poly.pdbx_seq_one_letter_code
_entity_poly.pdbx_strand_id
1 'polypeptide(L)'
;MARGWIVATLCAAAVALTLRFSVRWIAMVVLLLPSVIGVLALPVTGNASEGPDHDYTTSAVIVFAVALAVLAGTKIAAVVSPPAADLYRRVLIIQVACGTVALIYGVLLLAEQLGPPGLTGSGYGRWAIVAAIALAASWITDAAALRRAKPSRLATCLPAITALAAVSAMAVQTAPRLLHHKYTTWDVFLGYELPDPPNVVRLLTVWRFDTFIGIGALVLAGAYLYAYLKLRRRGDEWPAGRLLAWLIGCAVLLFTSSSGVRAYGSAMFSVHMGEHMTLNMFVPVLLVLGGPVTLALRALPPAGEGAPPGPREWILWLVHSKVTAALSNPIVAFVLFVASLYAVYFTPIFNTLVRYHWGHELMSVHFLLVGYLFYWGIIGIDPGPKRLPFLGRLGLLFAVMPFHAFFGIATMTMTDTIGGPFYKFVGLPWLSSIGADQHLGGAIAWGSSELPVILVVIALVAQWARQDRRAASRADRHADADYADDDLDAYNAMLRELASQRGQQ
;
A
#
# COMPACT_ATOMS: atom_id res chain seq x y z
N MET A 1 -7.92 -21.28 13.50
CA MET A 1 -9.26 -21.22 12.86
C MET A 1 -10.34 -20.48 13.65
N ALA A 2 -10.66 -20.79 14.92
CA ALA A 2 -11.78 -20.15 15.63
C ALA A 2 -11.73 -18.60 15.68
N ARG A 3 -10.53 -18.02 15.85
CA ARG A 3 -10.34 -16.55 15.84
C ARG A 3 -10.66 -15.91 14.48
N GLY A 4 -10.33 -16.58 13.37
CA GLY A 4 -10.64 -16.09 12.02
C GLY A 4 -12.15 -15.95 11.79
N TRP A 5 -12.92 -16.95 12.24
CA TRP A 5 -14.39 -16.90 12.21
C TRP A 5 -14.95 -15.77 13.08
N ILE A 6 -14.41 -15.57 14.29
CA ILE A 6 -14.82 -14.45 15.16
C ILE A 6 -14.58 -13.10 14.46
N VAL A 7 -13.41 -12.89 13.86
CA VAL A 7 -13.09 -11.66 13.12
C VAL A 7 -14.03 -11.47 11.94
N ALA A 8 -14.27 -12.52 11.14
CA ALA A 8 -15.19 -12.46 10.02
C ALA A 8 -16.62 -12.08 10.46
N THR A 9 -17.12 -12.68 11.55
CA THR A 9 -18.44 -12.37 12.12
C THR A 9 -18.52 -10.94 12.65
N LEU A 10 -17.51 -10.47 13.38
CA LEU A 10 -17.49 -9.09 13.91
C LEU A 10 -17.45 -8.06 12.78
N CYS A 11 -16.62 -8.28 11.77
CA CYS A 11 -16.55 -7.43 10.58
C CYS A 11 -17.88 -7.41 9.82
N ALA A 12 -18.47 -8.59 9.58
CA ALA A 12 -19.78 -8.70 8.93
C ALA A 12 -20.89 -8.00 9.73
N ALA A 13 -20.88 -8.13 11.06
CA ALA A 13 -21.81 -7.43 11.94
C ALA A 13 -21.65 -5.91 11.85
N ALA A 14 -20.42 -5.40 11.88
CA ALA A 14 -20.15 -3.96 11.73
C ALA A 14 -20.66 -3.42 10.38
N VAL A 15 -20.43 -4.17 9.30
CA VAL A 15 -20.95 -3.83 7.96
C VAL A 15 -22.48 -3.85 7.94
N ALA A 16 -23.10 -4.93 8.42
CA ALA A 16 -24.56 -5.08 8.43
C ALA A 16 -25.25 -4.01 9.28
N LEU A 17 -24.73 -3.71 10.47
CA LEU A 17 -25.27 -2.68 11.36
C LEU A 17 -25.15 -1.29 10.72
N THR A 18 -24.01 -0.94 10.15
CA THR A 18 -23.81 0.37 9.54
C THR A 18 -24.71 0.57 8.31
N LEU A 19 -24.87 -0.47 7.49
CA LEU A 19 -25.75 -0.43 6.32
C LEU A 19 -27.25 -0.28 6.68
N ARG A 20 -27.67 -0.62 7.92
CA ARG A 20 -29.04 -0.31 8.39
C ARG A 20 -29.28 1.19 8.60
N PHE A 21 -28.24 1.96 8.92
CA PHE A 21 -28.36 3.38 9.25
C PHE A 21 -27.91 4.31 8.12
N SER A 22 -26.99 3.87 7.26
CA SER A 22 -26.47 4.70 6.17
C SER A 22 -26.08 3.88 4.94
N VAL A 23 -26.75 4.19 3.84
CA VAL A 23 -26.37 3.76 2.48
C VAL A 23 -25.65 4.87 1.71
N ARG A 24 -25.16 5.91 2.41
CA ARG A 24 -24.33 6.95 1.80
C ARG A 24 -23.05 6.33 1.28
N TRP A 25 -22.65 6.72 0.07
CA TRP A 25 -21.46 6.17 -0.58
C TRP A 25 -20.19 6.29 0.28
N ILE A 26 -20.03 7.38 1.04
CA ILE A 26 -18.91 7.60 1.96
C ILE A 26 -18.85 6.50 3.03
N ALA A 27 -20.00 6.14 3.61
CA ALA A 27 -20.07 5.06 4.58
C ALA A 27 -19.68 3.73 3.92
N MET A 28 -20.12 3.48 2.68
CA MET A 28 -19.73 2.29 1.92
C MET A 28 -18.22 2.21 1.66
N VAL A 29 -17.56 3.33 1.34
CA VAL A 29 -16.09 3.35 1.17
C VAL A 29 -15.39 3.00 2.48
N VAL A 30 -15.81 3.59 3.60
CA VAL A 30 -15.22 3.27 4.92
C VAL A 30 -15.43 1.80 5.28
N LEU A 31 -16.61 1.24 4.96
CA LEU A 31 -16.94 -0.16 5.19
C LEU A 31 -16.13 -1.15 4.35
N LEU A 32 -15.41 -0.70 3.31
CA LEU A 32 -14.47 -1.58 2.59
C LEU A 32 -13.39 -2.13 3.53
N LEU A 33 -12.95 -1.35 4.51
CA LEU A 33 -11.89 -1.78 5.45
C LEU A 33 -12.32 -3.01 6.27
N PRO A 34 -13.41 -2.97 7.08
CA PRO A 34 -13.88 -4.16 7.78
C PRO A 34 -14.32 -5.27 6.81
N SER A 35 -14.84 -4.94 5.62
CA SER A 35 -15.22 -5.96 4.63
C SER A 35 -14.01 -6.77 4.14
N VAL A 36 -12.91 -6.09 3.78
CA VAL A 36 -11.66 -6.74 3.35
C VAL A 36 -11.08 -7.57 4.50
N ILE A 37 -11.04 -7.03 5.72
CA ILE A 37 -10.57 -7.79 6.90
C ILE A 37 -11.41 -9.05 7.11
N GLY A 38 -12.74 -8.94 7.03
CA GLY A 38 -13.65 -10.07 7.19
C GLY A 38 -13.49 -11.14 6.11
N VAL A 39 -13.30 -10.72 4.86
CA VAL A 39 -13.04 -11.63 3.71
C VAL A 39 -11.70 -12.35 3.86
N LEU A 40 -10.67 -11.67 4.36
CA LEU A 40 -9.32 -12.21 4.49
C LEU A 40 -9.12 -13.10 5.72
N ALA A 41 -9.89 -12.90 6.79
CA ALA A 41 -9.69 -13.55 8.08
C ALA A 41 -9.66 -15.09 8.01
N LEU A 42 -10.43 -15.71 7.10
CA LEU A 42 -10.44 -17.17 6.94
C LEU A 42 -9.34 -17.66 5.99
N PRO A 43 -9.20 -17.13 4.76
CA PRO A 43 -8.16 -17.61 3.84
C PRO A 43 -6.73 -17.55 4.40
N VAL A 44 -6.37 -16.48 5.13
CA VAL A 44 -5.01 -16.31 5.70
C VAL A 44 -4.75 -17.16 6.96
N THR A 45 -5.72 -17.99 7.35
CA THR A 45 -5.60 -18.97 8.44
C THR A 45 -5.96 -20.38 8.00
N GLY A 46 -6.05 -20.59 6.68
CA GLY A 46 -6.37 -21.87 6.04
C GLY A 46 -5.18 -22.45 5.28
N ASN A 47 -5.47 -23.33 4.32
CA ASN A 47 -4.45 -24.10 3.59
C ASN A 47 -3.31 -23.27 2.97
N ALA A 48 -3.60 -22.04 2.52
CA ALA A 48 -2.63 -21.18 1.85
C ALA A 48 -1.62 -20.52 2.79
N SER A 49 -1.73 -20.73 4.11
CA SER A 49 -0.82 -20.14 5.11
C SER A 49 -0.03 -21.19 5.88
N GLU A 50 0.03 -22.41 5.35
CA GLU A 50 0.68 -23.54 5.99
C GLU A 50 1.67 -24.22 5.03
N GLY A 51 2.77 -24.72 5.59
CA GLY A 51 3.71 -25.57 4.88
C GLY A 51 4.69 -24.83 3.95
N PRO A 52 5.35 -25.58 3.05
CA PRO A 52 6.31 -24.99 2.12
C PRO A 52 5.65 -23.96 1.21
N ASP A 53 6.39 -22.92 0.87
CA ASP A 53 5.99 -21.85 -0.04
C ASP A 53 4.73 -21.08 0.44
N HIS A 54 4.49 -21.08 1.75
CA HIS A 54 3.37 -20.34 2.34
C HIS A 54 3.54 -18.82 2.26
N ASP A 55 4.76 -18.32 2.03
CA ASP A 55 5.03 -16.93 1.71
C ASP A 55 4.40 -16.53 0.35
N TYR A 56 4.57 -17.36 -0.68
CA TYR A 56 3.91 -17.13 -1.97
C TYR A 56 2.39 -17.30 -1.87
N THR A 57 1.94 -18.37 -1.23
CA THR A 57 0.52 -18.74 -1.22
C THR A 57 -0.31 -17.86 -0.28
N THR A 58 0.25 -17.36 0.83
CA THR A 58 -0.45 -16.39 1.69
C THR A 58 -0.63 -15.06 0.98
N SER A 59 0.42 -14.51 0.35
CA SER A 59 0.31 -13.29 -0.44
C SER A 59 -0.64 -13.47 -1.62
N ALA A 60 -0.62 -14.65 -2.25
CA ALA A 60 -1.52 -14.96 -3.35
C ALA A 60 -2.99 -15.07 -2.91
N VAL A 61 -3.26 -15.69 -1.76
CA VAL A 61 -4.63 -15.87 -1.27
C VAL A 61 -5.25 -14.54 -0.83
N ILE A 62 -4.43 -13.61 -0.32
CA ILE A 62 -4.88 -12.25 0.02
C ILE A 62 -5.46 -11.57 -1.22
N VAL A 63 -4.73 -11.60 -2.34
CA VAL A 63 -5.18 -10.97 -3.59
C VAL A 63 -6.36 -11.74 -4.21
N PHE A 64 -6.27 -13.07 -4.24
CA PHE A 64 -7.31 -13.94 -4.80
C PHE A 64 -8.67 -13.76 -4.09
N ALA A 65 -8.68 -13.78 -2.75
CA ALA A 65 -9.90 -13.70 -1.97
C ALA A 65 -10.62 -12.36 -2.16
N VAL A 66 -9.88 -11.25 -2.18
CA VAL A 66 -10.45 -9.92 -2.44
C VAL A 66 -11.00 -9.83 -3.88
N ALA A 67 -10.24 -10.31 -4.87
CA ALA A 67 -10.68 -10.30 -6.26
C ALA A 67 -11.95 -11.14 -6.47
N LEU A 68 -12.00 -12.34 -5.88
CA LEU A 68 -13.17 -13.22 -5.93
C LEU A 68 -14.38 -12.58 -5.23
N ALA A 69 -14.19 -11.97 -4.07
CA ALA A 69 -15.26 -11.30 -3.33
C ALA A 69 -15.85 -10.11 -4.10
N VAL A 70 -15.01 -9.29 -4.74
CA VAL A 70 -15.47 -8.18 -5.60
C VAL A 70 -16.19 -8.72 -6.84
N LEU A 71 -15.66 -9.76 -7.48
CA LEU A 71 -16.29 -10.38 -8.64
C LEU A 71 -17.69 -10.92 -8.31
N ALA A 72 -17.79 -11.77 -7.27
CA ALA A 72 -19.06 -12.36 -6.85
C ALA A 72 -20.03 -11.29 -6.32
N GLY A 73 -19.54 -10.38 -5.47
CA GLY A 73 -20.35 -9.30 -4.88
C GLY A 73 -20.94 -8.36 -5.92
N THR A 74 -20.15 -7.92 -6.91
CA THR A 74 -20.67 -7.05 -7.98
C THR A 74 -21.69 -7.75 -8.87
N LYS A 75 -21.56 -9.07 -9.09
CA LYS A 75 -22.52 -9.85 -9.87
C LYS A 75 -23.82 -10.09 -9.12
N ILE A 76 -23.75 -10.45 -7.84
CA ILE A 76 -24.92 -10.59 -6.97
C ILE A 76 -25.65 -9.24 -6.89
N ALA A 77 -24.90 -8.15 -6.66
CA ALA A 77 -25.48 -6.81 -6.64
C ALA A 77 -26.14 -6.43 -7.97
N ALA A 78 -25.52 -6.74 -9.12
CA ALA A 78 -26.09 -6.44 -10.43
C ALA A 78 -27.35 -7.26 -10.78
N VAL A 79 -27.54 -8.44 -10.17
CA VAL A 79 -28.78 -9.21 -10.30
C VAL A 79 -29.89 -8.63 -9.42
N VAL A 80 -29.57 -8.25 -8.19
CA VAL A 80 -30.53 -7.68 -7.23
C VAL A 80 -30.94 -6.25 -7.60
N SER A 81 -29.97 -5.43 -8.00
CA SER A 81 -30.14 -4.03 -8.39
C SER A 81 -29.29 -3.76 -9.64
N PRO A 82 -29.86 -3.94 -10.84
CA PRO A 82 -29.14 -3.75 -12.09
C PRO A 82 -28.52 -2.36 -12.19
N PRO A 83 -27.23 -2.25 -12.59
CA PRO A 83 -26.59 -0.95 -12.72
C PRO A 83 -27.28 -0.13 -13.83
N ALA A 84 -27.30 1.19 -13.63
CA ALA A 84 -27.74 2.12 -14.66
C ALA A 84 -26.90 1.96 -15.94
N ALA A 85 -27.51 2.29 -17.09
CA ALA A 85 -26.92 2.01 -18.41
C ALA A 85 -25.54 2.66 -18.61
N ASP A 86 -25.34 3.84 -18.04
CA ASP A 86 -24.10 4.62 -18.03
C ASP A 86 -23.00 4.01 -17.15
N LEU A 87 -23.37 3.24 -16.12
CA LEU A 87 -22.45 2.55 -15.21
C LEU A 87 -22.13 1.12 -15.64
N TYR A 88 -22.95 0.53 -16.51
CA TYR A 88 -22.83 -0.88 -16.91
C TYR A 88 -21.43 -1.26 -17.39
N ARG A 89 -20.83 -0.45 -18.27
CA ARG A 89 -19.47 -0.70 -18.79
C ARG A 89 -18.41 -0.64 -17.69
N ARG A 90 -18.55 0.25 -16.71
CA ARG A 90 -17.59 0.37 -15.59
C ARG A 90 -17.65 -0.86 -14.70
N VAL A 91 -18.86 -1.35 -14.41
CA VAL A 91 -19.07 -2.60 -13.65
C VAL A 91 -18.46 -3.79 -14.39
N LEU A 92 -18.65 -3.90 -15.71
CA LEU A 92 -18.02 -4.97 -16.50
C LEU A 92 -16.49 -4.90 -16.50
N ILE A 93 -15.90 -3.71 -16.56
CA ILE A 93 -14.43 -3.56 -16.48
C ILE A 93 -13.92 -4.09 -15.13
N ILE A 94 -14.62 -3.78 -14.03
CA ILE A 94 -14.29 -4.29 -12.69
C ILE A 94 -14.41 -5.82 -12.66
N GLN A 95 -15.50 -6.38 -13.19
CA GLN A 95 -15.72 -7.83 -13.23
C GLN A 95 -14.64 -8.55 -14.07
N VAL A 96 -14.32 -8.06 -15.27
CA VAL A 96 -13.25 -8.63 -16.10
C VAL A 96 -11.90 -8.53 -15.39
N ALA A 97 -11.57 -7.37 -14.79
CA ALA A 97 -10.31 -7.19 -14.07
C ALA A 97 -10.19 -8.14 -12.88
N CYS A 98 -11.19 -8.19 -12.00
CA CYS A 98 -11.22 -9.09 -10.86
C CYS A 98 -11.23 -10.57 -11.28
N GLY A 99 -11.95 -10.93 -12.35
CA GLY A 99 -11.92 -12.28 -12.92
C GLY A 99 -10.54 -12.66 -13.46
N THR A 100 -9.85 -11.76 -14.15
CA THR A 100 -8.46 -11.98 -14.62
C THR A 100 -7.53 -12.21 -13.43
N VAL A 101 -7.61 -11.36 -12.40
CA VAL A 101 -6.78 -11.47 -11.20
C VAL A 101 -7.08 -12.79 -10.47
N ALA A 102 -8.35 -13.12 -10.25
CA ALA A 102 -8.74 -14.37 -9.60
C ALA A 102 -8.28 -15.61 -10.38
N LEU A 103 -8.29 -15.59 -11.71
CA LEU A 103 -7.78 -16.69 -12.53
C LEU A 103 -6.26 -16.84 -12.39
N ILE A 104 -5.49 -15.76 -12.51
CA ILE A 104 -4.02 -15.79 -12.42
C ILE A 104 -3.58 -16.29 -11.04
N TYR A 105 -4.13 -15.72 -9.98
CA TYR A 105 -3.77 -16.09 -8.61
C TYR A 105 -4.35 -17.46 -8.23
N GLY A 106 -5.50 -17.85 -8.79
CA GLY A 106 -6.05 -19.19 -8.63
C GLY A 106 -5.12 -20.27 -9.20
N VAL A 107 -4.54 -20.03 -10.38
CA VAL A 107 -3.53 -20.94 -10.96
C VAL A 107 -2.31 -21.06 -10.06
N LEU A 108 -1.78 -19.94 -9.56
CA LEU A 108 -0.65 -19.94 -8.63
C LEU A 108 -0.96 -20.73 -7.35
N LEU A 109 -2.11 -20.47 -6.72
CA LEU A 109 -2.54 -21.18 -5.52
C LEU A 109 -2.70 -22.69 -5.75
N LEU A 110 -3.18 -23.10 -6.93
CA LEU A 110 -3.34 -24.52 -7.27
C LEU A 110 -2.01 -25.21 -7.55
N ALA A 111 -1.09 -24.52 -8.24
CA ALA A 111 0.26 -25.03 -8.49
C ALA A 111 0.96 -25.39 -7.18
N GLU A 112 0.78 -24.55 -6.15
CA GLU A 112 1.41 -24.75 -4.85
C GLU A 112 0.63 -25.67 -3.89
N GLN A 113 -0.65 -26.00 -4.12
CA GLN A 113 -1.45 -26.76 -3.14
C GLN A 113 -1.84 -28.19 -3.57
N LEU A 114 -1.80 -28.52 -4.87
CA LEU A 114 -2.28 -29.81 -5.37
C LEU A 114 -1.32 -30.99 -5.13
N GLY A 115 -0.01 -30.76 -5.11
CA GLY A 115 0.99 -31.82 -4.91
C GLY A 115 0.86 -33.02 -5.87
N PRO A 116 1.39 -34.20 -5.50
CA PRO A 116 1.40 -35.39 -6.36
C PRO A 116 0.02 -35.95 -6.78
N PRO A 117 -1.03 -35.96 -5.92
CA PRO A 117 -2.36 -36.45 -6.31
C PRO A 117 -3.04 -35.65 -7.43
N GLY A 118 -2.55 -34.43 -7.71
CA GLY A 118 -3.06 -33.59 -8.77
C GLY A 118 -4.54 -33.23 -8.64
N LEU A 119 -5.16 -32.88 -9.78
CA LEU A 119 -6.53 -32.37 -9.84
C LEU A 119 -7.61 -33.44 -9.61
N THR A 120 -7.37 -34.71 -9.97
CA THR A 120 -8.43 -35.74 -9.95
C THR A 120 -8.31 -36.70 -8.76
N GLY A 121 -7.13 -36.77 -8.14
CA GLY A 121 -6.81 -37.70 -7.05
C GLY A 121 -7.36 -37.32 -5.67
N SER A 122 -7.95 -36.14 -5.51
CA SER A 122 -8.50 -35.67 -4.23
C SER A 122 -9.83 -34.92 -4.40
N GLY A 123 -10.64 -34.86 -3.33
CA GLY A 123 -11.84 -34.02 -3.30
C GLY A 123 -11.50 -32.54 -3.52
N TYR A 124 -10.40 -32.07 -2.92
CA TYR A 124 -9.87 -30.73 -3.09
C TYR A 124 -9.60 -30.39 -4.55
N GLY A 125 -8.90 -31.28 -5.27
CA GLY A 125 -8.59 -31.10 -6.70
C GLY A 125 -9.84 -31.09 -7.57
N ARG A 126 -10.86 -31.91 -7.27
CA ARG A 126 -12.12 -31.93 -8.02
C ARG A 126 -12.90 -30.63 -7.85
N TRP A 127 -12.96 -30.09 -6.63
CA TRP A 127 -13.53 -28.76 -6.42
C TRP A 127 -12.69 -27.64 -7.04
N ALA A 128 -11.36 -27.79 -7.11
CA ALA A 128 -10.50 -26.87 -7.84
C ALA A 128 -10.83 -26.85 -9.35
N ILE A 129 -11.11 -28.00 -9.96
CA ILE A 129 -11.58 -28.07 -11.35
C ILE A 129 -12.90 -27.31 -11.51
N VAL A 130 -13.87 -27.54 -10.62
CA VAL A 130 -15.17 -26.84 -10.65
C VAL A 130 -14.96 -25.33 -10.51
N ALA A 131 -14.14 -24.89 -9.55
CA ALA A 131 -13.82 -23.48 -9.35
C ALA A 131 -13.15 -22.85 -10.58
N ALA A 132 -12.16 -23.52 -11.17
CA ALA A 132 -11.44 -23.04 -12.34
C ALA A 132 -12.35 -22.90 -13.57
N ILE A 133 -13.18 -23.91 -13.85
CA ILE A 133 -14.15 -23.88 -14.95
C ILE A 133 -15.18 -22.76 -14.72
N ALA A 134 -15.70 -22.64 -13.51
CA ALA A 134 -16.71 -21.65 -13.18
C ALA A 134 -16.15 -20.21 -13.26
N LEU A 135 -14.93 -19.97 -12.78
CA LEU A 135 -14.23 -18.69 -12.93
C LEU A 135 -13.92 -18.38 -14.40
N ALA A 136 -13.43 -19.35 -15.17
CA ALA A 136 -13.15 -19.17 -16.59
C ALA A 136 -14.43 -18.84 -17.37
N ALA A 137 -15.53 -19.55 -17.11
CA ALA A 137 -16.82 -19.25 -17.72
C ALA A 137 -17.31 -17.83 -17.35
N SER A 138 -17.19 -17.44 -16.08
CA SER A 138 -17.53 -16.09 -15.63
C SER A 138 -16.70 -15.02 -16.37
N TRP A 139 -15.38 -15.22 -16.44
CA TRP A 139 -14.48 -14.29 -17.12
C TRP A 139 -14.70 -14.21 -18.64
N ILE A 140 -14.87 -15.35 -19.32
CA ILE A 140 -15.11 -15.39 -20.77
C ILE A 140 -16.41 -14.66 -21.11
N THR A 141 -17.46 -14.89 -20.33
CA THR A 141 -18.76 -14.22 -20.55
C THR A 141 -18.67 -12.71 -20.33
N ASP A 142 -17.97 -12.26 -19.29
CA ASP A 142 -17.76 -10.83 -19.02
C ASP A 142 -16.88 -10.17 -20.09
N ALA A 143 -15.79 -10.83 -20.50
CA ALA A 143 -14.91 -10.34 -21.55
C ALA A 143 -15.63 -10.25 -22.90
N ALA A 144 -16.46 -11.25 -23.23
CA ALA A 144 -17.31 -11.23 -24.41
C ALA A 144 -18.36 -10.11 -24.35
N ALA A 145 -18.99 -9.89 -23.19
CA ALA A 145 -19.96 -8.81 -23.00
C ALA A 145 -19.30 -7.42 -23.14
N LEU A 146 -18.10 -7.25 -22.58
CA LEU A 146 -17.32 -6.02 -22.68
C LEU A 146 -16.91 -5.72 -24.14
N ARG A 147 -16.56 -6.76 -24.92
CA ARG A 147 -16.24 -6.63 -26.35
C ARG A 147 -17.46 -6.35 -27.22
N ARG A 148 -18.60 -6.99 -26.93
CA ARG A 148 -19.83 -6.91 -27.77
C ARG A 148 -20.74 -5.73 -27.42
N ALA A 149 -20.50 -5.04 -26.30
CA ALA A 149 -21.35 -3.98 -25.75
C ALA A 149 -22.83 -4.40 -25.57
N LYS A 150 -23.12 -5.70 -25.45
CA LYS A 150 -24.47 -6.25 -25.26
C LYS A 150 -24.56 -6.95 -23.89
N PRO A 151 -25.60 -6.68 -23.08
CA PRO A 151 -25.70 -7.21 -21.73
C PRO A 151 -26.20 -8.66 -21.70
N SER A 152 -25.55 -9.54 -20.93
CA SER A 152 -26.13 -10.81 -20.48
C SER A 152 -26.16 -10.85 -18.96
N ARG A 153 -27.36 -10.76 -18.36
CA ARG A 153 -27.51 -10.50 -16.92
C ARG A 153 -27.53 -11.76 -16.06
N LEU A 154 -28.11 -12.86 -16.56
CA LEU A 154 -28.29 -14.11 -15.82
C LEU A 154 -27.17 -15.14 -16.06
N ALA A 155 -26.52 -15.10 -17.22
CA ALA A 155 -25.51 -16.10 -17.60
C ALA A 155 -24.18 -15.98 -16.83
N THR A 156 -23.92 -14.85 -16.16
CA THR A 156 -22.60 -14.56 -15.59
C THR A 156 -22.54 -14.67 -14.06
N CYS A 157 -23.68 -14.61 -13.37
CA CYS A 157 -23.76 -14.66 -11.91
C CYS A 157 -23.63 -16.09 -11.36
N LEU A 158 -24.34 -17.05 -11.97
CA LEU A 158 -24.30 -18.46 -11.54
C LEU A 158 -22.86 -19.01 -11.54
N PRO A 159 -22.03 -18.83 -12.59
CA PRO A 159 -20.63 -19.27 -12.54
C PRO A 159 -19.81 -18.63 -11.41
N ALA A 160 -20.03 -17.35 -11.09
CA ALA A 160 -19.30 -16.70 -10.01
C ALA A 160 -19.71 -17.25 -8.62
N ILE A 161 -21.00 -17.52 -8.41
CA ILE A 161 -21.50 -18.16 -7.19
C ILE A 161 -20.99 -19.60 -7.09
N THR A 162 -20.98 -20.36 -8.19
CA THR A 162 -20.43 -21.71 -8.26
C THR A 162 -18.94 -21.71 -7.91
N ALA A 163 -18.16 -20.75 -8.44
CA ALA A 163 -16.75 -20.59 -8.09
C ALA A 163 -16.57 -20.32 -6.59
N LEU A 164 -17.34 -19.39 -6.02
CA LEU A 164 -17.28 -19.08 -4.59
C LEU A 164 -17.64 -20.30 -3.72
N ALA A 165 -18.67 -21.06 -4.10
CA ALA A 165 -19.10 -22.27 -3.41
C ALA A 165 -18.02 -23.37 -3.49
N ALA A 166 -17.42 -23.57 -4.67
CA ALA A 166 -16.35 -24.54 -4.87
C ALA A 166 -15.09 -24.19 -4.05
N VAL A 167 -14.68 -22.92 -4.02
CA VAL A 167 -13.59 -22.44 -3.17
C VAL A 167 -13.90 -22.64 -1.68
N SER A 168 -15.15 -22.40 -1.28
CA SER A 168 -15.59 -22.66 0.10
C SER A 168 -15.55 -24.16 0.45
N ALA A 169 -15.91 -25.03 -0.49
CA ALA A 169 -15.80 -26.48 -0.34
C ALA A 169 -14.34 -26.96 -0.29
N MET A 170 -13.42 -26.28 -0.98
CA MET A 170 -11.97 -26.52 -0.86
C MET A 170 -11.44 -26.09 0.51
N ALA A 171 -11.94 -24.97 1.06
CA ALA A 171 -11.45 -24.40 2.32
C ALA A 171 -11.71 -25.30 3.54
N VAL A 172 -12.71 -26.20 3.47
CA VAL A 172 -13.00 -27.19 4.53
C VAL A 172 -12.26 -28.52 4.33
N GLN A 173 -11.38 -28.61 3.34
CA GLN A 173 -10.56 -29.79 3.06
C GLN A 173 -9.08 -29.44 3.21
N THR A 174 -8.27 -30.41 3.63
CA THR A 174 -6.82 -30.26 3.66
C THR A 174 -6.28 -30.24 2.23
N ALA A 175 -5.48 -29.22 1.90
CA ALA A 175 -4.79 -29.17 0.61
C ALA A 175 -3.91 -30.43 0.42
N PRO A 176 -3.97 -31.13 -0.73
CA PRO A 176 -3.29 -32.41 -0.88
C PRO A 176 -1.77 -32.35 -0.70
N ARG A 177 -1.10 -31.26 -1.08
CA ARG A 177 0.35 -31.08 -0.82
C ARG A 177 0.68 -31.26 0.66
N LEU A 178 -0.22 -30.80 1.54
CA LEU A 178 0.01 -30.83 2.97
C LEU A 178 0.01 -32.25 3.56
N LEU A 179 -0.56 -33.22 2.85
CA LEU A 179 -0.64 -34.62 3.28
C LEU A 179 0.58 -35.46 2.85
N HIS A 180 1.40 -34.93 1.93
CA HIS A 180 2.50 -35.68 1.31
C HIS A 180 3.88 -35.04 1.54
N HIS A 181 3.95 -33.93 2.29
CA HIS A 181 5.19 -33.25 2.63
C HIS A 181 5.61 -33.55 4.07
N LYS A 182 6.91 -33.82 4.28
CA LYS A 182 7.48 -33.94 5.63
C LYS A 182 7.94 -32.56 6.08
N TYR A 183 7.24 -31.99 7.05
CA TYR A 183 7.51 -30.62 7.49
C TYR A 183 8.80 -30.49 8.30
N THR A 184 9.59 -29.51 7.92
CA THR A 184 10.65 -28.94 8.74
C THR A 184 10.11 -27.78 9.57
N THR A 185 10.86 -27.34 10.58
CA THR A 185 10.50 -26.14 11.33
C THR A 185 10.50 -24.89 10.45
N TRP A 186 11.35 -24.86 9.42
CA TRP A 186 11.40 -23.77 8.45
C TRP A 186 10.18 -23.75 7.53
N ASP A 187 9.63 -24.90 7.14
CA ASP A 187 8.37 -24.96 6.40
C ASP A 187 7.21 -24.32 7.19
N VAL A 188 7.19 -24.52 8.51
CA VAL A 188 6.11 -24.01 9.36
C VAL A 188 6.22 -22.50 9.59
N PHE A 189 7.43 -21.97 9.82
CA PHE A 189 7.60 -20.56 10.19
C PHE A 189 7.98 -19.62 9.04
N LEU A 190 8.65 -20.12 8.00
CA LEU A 190 9.15 -19.33 6.89
C LEU A 190 8.55 -19.76 5.54
N GLY A 191 8.30 -21.06 5.37
CA GLY A 191 7.86 -21.66 4.11
C GLY A 191 9.03 -22.05 3.20
N TYR A 192 10.28 -21.83 3.63
CA TYR A 192 11.47 -22.14 2.85
C TYR A 192 12.70 -22.23 3.74
N GLU A 193 13.77 -22.80 3.20
CA GLU A 193 15.01 -23.02 3.91
C GLU A 193 16.02 -21.87 3.77
N LEU A 194 16.79 -21.61 4.83
CA LEU A 194 17.90 -20.65 4.86
C LEU A 194 19.18 -21.31 5.40
N PRO A 195 19.80 -22.24 4.67
CA PRO A 195 20.92 -23.06 5.16
C PRO A 195 22.19 -22.26 5.49
N ASP A 196 22.31 -21.04 4.96
CA ASP A 196 23.54 -20.27 5.01
C ASP A 196 23.31 -18.85 5.54
N PRO A 197 24.33 -18.24 6.19
CA PRO A 197 24.23 -16.90 6.74
C PRO A 197 24.08 -15.82 5.65
N PRO A 198 23.45 -14.67 5.96
CA PRO A 198 23.33 -13.56 5.04
C PRO A 198 24.72 -12.99 4.72
N ASN A 199 24.90 -12.59 3.46
CA ASN A 199 25.98 -11.75 3.02
C ASN A 199 25.46 -10.82 1.91
N VAL A 200 26.26 -9.83 1.49
CA VAL A 200 25.84 -8.86 0.48
C VAL A 200 25.35 -9.54 -0.80
N VAL A 201 26.04 -10.60 -1.26
CA VAL A 201 25.64 -11.33 -2.46
C VAL A 201 24.28 -11.98 -2.26
N ARG A 202 24.07 -12.74 -1.18
CA ARG A 202 22.80 -13.44 -0.90
C ARG A 202 21.64 -12.47 -0.69
N LEU A 203 21.87 -11.33 -0.02
CA LEU A 203 20.86 -10.28 0.10
C LEU A 203 20.44 -9.73 -1.27
N LEU A 204 21.37 -9.69 -2.23
CA LEU A 204 21.11 -9.22 -3.60
C LEU A 204 20.57 -10.31 -4.55
N THR A 205 20.90 -11.59 -4.34
CA THR A 205 20.68 -12.68 -5.31
C THR A 205 19.72 -13.77 -4.85
N VAL A 206 19.43 -13.91 -3.56
CA VAL A 206 18.30 -14.73 -3.11
C VAL A 206 17.04 -13.97 -3.46
N TRP A 207 16.13 -14.55 -4.23
CA TRP A 207 14.88 -13.91 -4.61
C TRP A 207 13.73 -14.84 -4.34
N ARG A 208 12.79 -14.35 -3.53
CA ARG A 208 11.48 -14.95 -3.30
C ARG A 208 10.46 -13.89 -3.64
N PHE A 209 9.99 -13.93 -4.89
CA PHE A 209 9.18 -12.84 -5.43
C PHE A 209 7.84 -12.69 -4.70
N ASP A 210 7.66 -11.56 -4.02
CA ASP A 210 6.44 -11.25 -3.29
C ASP A 210 5.28 -11.01 -4.27
N THR A 211 4.29 -11.90 -4.18
CA THR A 211 3.13 -11.90 -5.08
C THR A 211 2.10 -10.84 -4.71
N PHE A 212 2.27 -10.12 -3.60
CA PHE A 212 1.39 -9.04 -3.19
C PHE A 212 2.06 -7.67 -3.30
N ILE A 213 3.05 -7.37 -2.46
CA ILE A 213 3.76 -6.08 -2.45
C ILE A 213 4.67 -5.97 -3.67
N GLY A 214 5.35 -7.05 -4.07
CA GLY A 214 6.22 -7.05 -5.25
C GLY A 214 5.45 -6.77 -6.54
N ILE A 215 4.31 -7.44 -6.75
CA ILE A 215 3.38 -7.13 -7.85
C ILE A 215 2.82 -5.71 -7.71
N GLY A 216 2.47 -5.28 -6.49
CA GLY A 216 2.03 -3.91 -6.20
C GLY A 216 3.05 -2.86 -6.67
N ALA A 217 4.34 -3.06 -6.40
CA ALA A 217 5.41 -2.18 -6.82
C ALA A 217 5.51 -2.08 -8.36
N LEU A 218 5.37 -3.21 -9.07
CA LEU A 218 5.36 -3.23 -10.54
C LEU A 218 4.12 -2.53 -11.12
N VAL A 219 2.94 -2.73 -10.52
CA VAL A 219 1.70 -2.05 -10.92
C VAL A 219 1.83 -0.55 -10.70
N LEU A 220 2.37 -0.10 -9.57
CA LEU A 220 2.62 1.30 -9.26
C LEU A 220 3.62 1.93 -10.25
N ALA A 221 4.70 1.23 -10.59
CA ALA A 221 5.67 1.69 -11.59
C ALA A 221 5.03 1.80 -12.98
N GLY A 222 4.31 0.78 -13.42
CA GLY A 222 3.65 0.74 -14.73
C GLY A 222 2.55 1.80 -14.86
N ALA A 223 1.72 1.99 -13.83
CA ALA A 223 0.66 3.00 -13.82
C ALA A 223 1.23 4.43 -13.90
N TYR A 224 2.30 4.71 -13.15
CA TYR A 224 2.96 6.01 -13.18
C TYR A 224 3.64 6.27 -14.53
N LEU A 225 4.34 5.26 -15.08
CA LEU A 225 4.97 5.37 -16.40
C LEU A 225 3.91 5.59 -17.49
N TYR A 226 2.79 4.87 -17.44
CA TYR A 226 1.67 5.08 -18.35
C TYR A 226 1.11 6.50 -18.26
N ALA A 227 0.89 7.02 -17.05
CA ALA A 227 0.42 8.39 -16.84
C ALA A 227 1.43 9.43 -17.35
N TYR A 228 2.72 9.22 -17.10
CA TYR A 228 3.81 10.06 -17.60
C TYR A 228 3.87 10.08 -19.13
N LEU A 229 3.83 8.91 -19.79
CA LEU A 229 3.86 8.80 -21.24
C LEU A 229 2.61 9.41 -21.87
N LYS A 230 1.45 9.25 -21.25
CA LYS A 230 0.20 9.88 -21.68
C LYS A 230 0.29 11.40 -21.63
N LEU A 231 0.89 11.96 -20.57
CA LEU A 231 1.09 13.39 -20.41
C LEU A 231 2.08 13.94 -21.45
N ARG A 232 3.23 13.27 -21.61
CA ARG A 232 4.22 13.59 -22.65
C ARG A 232 3.65 13.58 -24.06
N ARG A 233 2.82 12.59 -24.40
CA ARG A 233 2.15 12.50 -25.72
C ARG A 233 1.15 13.63 -25.97
N ARG A 234 0.64 14.29 -24.93
CA ARG A 234 -0.21 15.47 -25.03
C ARG A 234 0.58 16.78 -25.19
N GLY A 235 1.91 16.74 -25.09
CA GLY A 235 2.79 17.91 -25.11
C GLY A 235 3.04 18.53 -23.73
N ASP A 236 2.51 17.94 -22.66
CA ASP A 236 2.67 18.44 -21.31
C ASP A 236 4.02 18.04 -20.71
N GLU A 237 4.68 18.97 -20.05
CA GLU A 237 5.95 18.71 -19.35
C GLU A 237 5.74 18.09 -17.97
N TRP A 238 6.59 17.10 -17.64
CA TRP A 238 6.69 16.53 -16.30
C TRP A 238 8.16 16.39 -15.90
N PRO A 239 8.55 16.86 -14.69
CA PRO A 239 9.96 16.83 -14.27
C PRO A 239 10.54 15.41 -14.21
N ALA A 240 11.65 15.16 -14.90
CA ALA A 240 12.32 13.86 -14.93
C ALA A 240 12.74 13.36 -13.54
N GLY A 241 13.15 14.26 -12.64
CA GLY A 241 13.49 13.91 -11.27
C GLY A 241 12.33 13.29 -10.48
N ARG A 242 11.07 13.66 -10.78
CA ARG A 242 9.89 13.04 -10.15
C ARG A 242 9.65 11.62 -10.67
N LEU A 243 9.82 11.43 -11.98
CA LEU A 243 9.75 10.10 -12.58
C LEU A 243 10.83 9.18 -12.01
N LEU A 244 12.08 9.66 -11.93
CA LEU A 244 13.18 8.88 -11.40
C LEU A 244 12.96 8.54 -9.92
N ALA A 245 12.56 9.50 -9.08
CA ALA A 245 12.26 9.26 -7.68
C ALA A 245 11.18 8.20 -7.50
N TRP A 246 10.08 8.28 -8.26
CA TRP A 246 9.00 7.30 -8.22
C TRP A 246 9.48 5.90 -8.62
N LEU A 247 10.18 5.78 -9.75
CA LEU A 247 10.64 4.49 -10.26
C LEU A 247 11.70 3.85 -9.35
N ILE A 248 12.60 4.64 -8.76
CA ILE A 248 13.54 4.15 -7.73
C ILE A 248 12.75 3.71 -6.49
N GLY A 249 11.75 4.48 -6.05
CA GLY A 249 10.88 4.08 -4.95
C GLY A 249 10.20 2.73 -5.17
N CYS A 250 9.64 2.50 -6.36
CA CYS A 250 9.07 1.21 -6.72
C CYS A 250 10.13 0.10 -6.82
N ALA A 251 11.32 0.39 -7.35
CA ALA A 251 12.40 -0.58 -7.43
C ALA A 251 12.90 -1.00 -6.04
N VAL A 252 13.05 -0.04 -5.11
CA VAL A 252 13.43 -0.30 -3.73
C VAL A 252 12.32 -1.04 -2.99
N LEU A 253 11.04 -0.72 -3.23
CA LEU A 253 9.91 -1.47 -2.68
C LEU A 253 9.94 -2.93 -3.13
N LEU A 254 10.08 -3.16 -4.44
CA LEU A 254 10.19 -4.51 -5.00
C LEU A 254 11.39 -5.27 -4.46
N PHE A 255 12.55 -4.63 -4.41
CA PHE A 255 13.76 -5.24 -3.87
C PHE A 255 13.58 -5.62 -2.41
N THR A 256 13.05 -4.71 -1.59
CA THR A 256 12.85 -4.93 -0.16
C THR A 256 11.82 -6.02 0.12
N SER A 257 10.76 -6.11 -0.68
CA SER A 257 9.71 -7.13 -0.50
C SER A 257 10.08 -8.50 -1.06
N SER A 258 10.98 -8.59 -2.05
CA SER A 258 11.17 -9.81 -2.85
C SER A 258 12.59 -10.40 -2.85
N SER A 259 13.60 -9.64 -2.43
CA SER A 259 15.00 -10.10 -2.44
C SER A 259 15.37 -10.85 -1.16
N GLY A 260 16.66 -11.11 -0.98
CA GLY A 260 17.20 -11.71 0.23
C GLY A 260 16.94 -10.83 1.46
N VAL A 261 16.67 -9.53 1.28
CA VAL A 261 16.21 -8.67 2.38
C VAL A 261 14.92 -9.19 2.99
N ARG A 262 13.91 -9.55 2.18
CA ARG A 262 12.69 -10.19 2.68
C ARG A 262 12.98 -11.57 3.23
N ALA A 263 13.75 -12.38 2.49
CA ALA A 263 13.98 -13.78 2.86
C ALA A 263 14.66 -13.91 4.23
N TYR A 264 15.72 -13.13 4.45
CA TYR A 264 16.40 -13.09 5.74
C TYR A 264 15.64 -12.24 6.77
N GLY A 265 14.87 -11.23 6.33
CA GLY A 265 14.02 -10.40 7.20
C GLY A 265 12.93 -11.20 7.91
N SER A 266 12.35 -12.21 7.26
CA SER A 266 11.40 -13.12 7.91
C SER A 266 12.04 -13.97 9.04
N ALA A 267 13.36 -14.16 9.02
CA ALA A 267 14.05 -15.08 9.93
C ALA A 267 15.01 -14.41 10.93
N MET A 268 15.42 -13.15 10.68
CA MET A 268 16.37 -12.39 11.52
C MET A 268 15.79 -11.02 11.87
N PHE A 269 15.88 -10.64 13.14
CA PHE A 269 15.42 -9.34 13.61
C PHE A 269 16.25 -8.20 13.03
N SER A 270 17.57 -8.36 12.87
CA SER A 270 18.41 -7.30 12.30
C SER A 270 18.03 -6.95 10.86
N VAL A 271 17.83 -7.96 10.02
CA VAL A 271 17.41 -7.78 8.62
C VAL A 271 15.97 -7.29 8.55
N HIS A 272 15.08 -7.81 9.41
CA HIS A 272 13.71 -7.32 9.58
C HIS A 272 13.69 -5.81 9.86
N MET A 273 14.55 -5.33 10.77
CA MET A 273 14.66 -3.90 11.05
C MET A 273 15.16 -3.11 9.85
N GLY A 274 16.14 -3.62 9.09
CA GLY A 274 16.57 -2.98 7.84
C GLY A 274 15.45 -2.88 6.79
N GLU A 275 14.68 -3.96 6.64
CA GLU A 275 13.51 -4.02 5.77
C GLU A 275 12.46 -2.97 6.18
N HIS A 276 12.08 -2.97 7.45
CA HIS A 276 11.06 -2.06 7.98
C HIS A 276 11.48 -0.60 7.94
N MET A 277 12.75 -0.29 8.21
CA MET A 277 13.26 1.08 8.07
C MET A 277 13.23 1.53 6.61
N THR A 278 13.52 0.63 5.67
CA THR A 278 13.41 0.89 4.24
C THR A 278 11.97 1.18 3.81
N LEU A 279 11.01 0.35 4.26
CA LEU A 279 9.58 0.51 3.97
C LEU A 279 8.95 1.73 4.65
N ASN A 280 9.38 2.09 5.85
CA ASN A 280 8.81 3.21 6.61
C ASN A 280 9.45 4.56 6.25
N MET A 281 10.71 4.58 5.80
CA MET A 281 11.46 5.82 5.59
C MET A 281 11.83 6.05 4.13
N PHE A 282 12.59 5.13 3.53
CA PHE A 282 13.19 5.34 2.21
C PHE A 282 12.17 5.28 1.08
N VAL A 283 11.37 4.21 1.02
CA VAL A 283 10.36 4.04 -0.03
C VAL A 283 9.34 5.20 -0.01
N PRO A 284 8.74 5.55 1.14
CA PRO A 284 7.82 6.68 1.24
C PRO A 284 8.38 8.01 0.73
N VAL A 285 9.61 8.38 1.11
CA VAL A 285 10.24 9.63 0.66
C VAL A 285 10.30 9.67 -0.87
N LEU A 286 10.77 8.59 -1.49
CA LEU A 286 10.90 8.48 -2.94
C LEU A 286 9.54 8.52 -3.65
N LEU A 287 8.53 7.80 -3.12
CA LEU A 287 7.19 7.79 -3.69
C LEU A 287 6.51 9.17 -3.58
N VAL A 288 6.63 9.85 -2.44
CA VAL A 288 6.06 11.20 -2.24
C VAL A 288 6.74 12.23 -3.15
N LEU A 289 8.07 12.13 -3.33
CA LEU A 289 8.81 12.98 -4.28
C LEU A 289 8.32 12.83 -5.73
N GLY A 290 7.73 11.67 -6.06
CA GLY A 290 7.09 11.42 -7.35
C GLY A 290 5.84 12.28 -7.61
N GLY A 291 5.17 12.82 -6.58
CA GLY A 291 3.90 13.54 -6.74
C GLY A 291 2.82 12.75 -7.49
N PRO A 292 2.55 11.47 -7.11
CA PRO A 292 1.68 10.58 -7.85
C PRO A 292 0.24 11.09 -7.95
N VAL A 293 -0.29 11.74 -6.93
CA VAL A 293 -1.68 12.26 -6.96
C VAL A 293 -1.79 13.37 -7.99
N THR A 294 -0.82 14.28 -8.03
CA THR A 294 -0.75 15.36 -9.02
C THR A 294 -0.65 14.81 -10.44
N LEU A 295 0.20 13.80 -10.66
CA LEU A 295 0.32 13.17 -11.98
C LEU A 295 -0.99 12.48 -12.38
N ALA A 296 -1.62 11.73 -11.47
CA ALA A 296 -2.89 11.06 -11.72
C ALA A 296 -4.00 12.07 -12.08
N LEU A 297 -4.12 13.17 -11.36
CA LEU A 297 -5.12 14.21 -11.63
C LEU A 297 -4.91 14.92 -12.98
N ARG A 298 -3.66 15.01 -13.48
CA ARG A 298 -3.36 15.55 -14.81
C ARG A 298 -3.58 14.53 -15.93
N ALA A 299 -3.31 13.25 -15.67
CA ALA A 299 -3.42 12.19 -16.68
C ALA A 299 -4.86 11.67 -16.85
N LEU A 300 -5.68 11.71 -15.80
CA LEU A 300 -7.06 11.23 -15.81
C LEU A 300 -8.02 12.29 -16.38
N PRO A 301 -8.94 11.90 -17.29
CA PRO A 301 -9.96 12.82 -17.77
C PRO A 301 -10.97 13.15 -16.66
N PRO A 302 -11.57 14.37 -16.65
CA PRO A 302 -12.72 14.66 -15.81
C PRO A 302 -13.94 13.85 -16.26
N ALA A 303 -14.82 13.51 -15.32
CA ALA A 303 -16.18 13.12 -15.64
C ALA A 303 -16.90 14.33 -16.27
N GLY A 304 -17.46 14.17 -17.48
CA GLY A 304 -18.21 15.24 -18.15
C GLY A 304 -19.45 15.65 -17.34
N GLU A 305 -20.05 16.79 -17.68
CA GLU A 305 -21.26 17.28 -16.98
C GLU A 305 -22.39 16.24 -17.03
N GLY A 306 -23.00 15.98 -15.87
CA GLY A 306 -24.07 14.98 -15.72
C GLY A 306 -23.60 13.51 -15.72
N ALA A 307 -22.32 13.21 -15.96
CA ALA A 307 -21.79 11.86 -15.92
C ALA A 307 -21.45 11.41 -14.49
N PRO A 308 -21.54 10.11 -14.17
CA PRO A 308 -21.18 9.62 -12.84
C PRO A 308 -19.69 9.84 -12.53
N PRO A 309 -19.33 10.17 -11.27
CA PRO A 309 -17.96 10.47 -10.86
C PRO A 309 -16.98 9.38 -11.31
N GLY A 310 -15.87 9.78 -11.93
CA GLY A 310 -14.82 8.88 -12.41
C GLY A 310 -13.64 8.77 -11.43
N PRO A 311 -12.56 8.07 -11.83
CA PRO A 311 -11.38 7.90 -11.00
C PRO A 311 -10.74 9.22 -10.56
N ARG A 312 -10.77 10.26 -11.41
CA ARG A 312 -10.26 11.60 -11.07
C ARG A 312 -11.06 12.21 -9.92
N GLU A 313 -12.38 12.16 -10.00
CA GLU A 313 -13.29 12.70 -8.98
C GLU A 313 -13.18 11.91 -7.68
N TRP A 314 -12.98 10.59 -7.73
CA TRP A 314 -12.74 9.77 -6.55
C TRP A 314 -11.44 10.14 -5.83
N ILE A 315 -10.36 10.37 -6.57
CA ILE A 315 -9.09 10.84 -6.00
C ILE A 315 -9.29 12.22 -5.35
N LEU A 316 -9.95 13.15 -6.06
CA LEU A 316 -10.24 14.49 -5.50
C LEU A 316 -11.06 14.39 -4.22
N TRP A 317 -12.10 13.57 -4.20
CA TRP A 317 -12.90 13.37 -3.01
C TRP A 317 -12.08 12.79 -1.85
N LEU A 318 -11.27 11.76 -2.11
CA LEU A 318 -10.43 11.13 -1.09
C LEU A 318 -9.47 12.14 -0.48
N VAL A 319 -8.78 12.93 -1.31
CA VAL A 319 -7.80 13.94 -0.88
C VAL A 319 -8.45 15.06 -0.04
N HIS A 320 -9.68 15.44 -0.36
CA HIS A 320 -10.43 16.48 0.37
C HIS A 320 -11.33 15.92 1.48
N SER A 321 -11.27 14.62 1.77
CA SER A 321 -12.09 14.01 2.80
C SER A 321 -11.65 14.43 4.20
N LYS A 322 -12.60 14.49 5.15
CA LYS A 322 -12.29 14.79 6.56
C LYS A 322 -11.35 13.76 7.19
N VAL A 323 -11.43 12.50 6.76
CA VAL A 323 -10.55 11.43 7.24
C VAL A 323 -9.12 11.69 6.80
N THR A 324 -8.91 11.97 5.51
CA THR A 324 -7.59 12.36 5.00
C THR A 324 -7.09 13.63 5.68
N ALA A 325 -7.94 14.65 5.87
CA ALA A 325 -7.55 15.88 6.57
C ALA A 325 -7.11 15.61 8.04
N ALA A 326 -7.78 14.71 8.75
CA ALA A 326 -7.42 14.32 10.11
C ALA A 326 -6.11 13.51 10.16
N LEU A 327 -5.98 12.49 9.30
CA LEU A 327 -4.78 11.65 9.24
C LEU A 327 -3.54 12.43 8.79
N SER A 328 -3.72 13.38 7.88
CA SER A 328 -2.65 14.20 7.33
C SER A 328 -2.37 15.45 8.16
N ASN A 329 -3.04 15.61 9.31
CA ASN A 329 -2.64 16.59 10.29
C ASN A 329 -1.19 16.27 10.72
N PRO A 330 -0.25 17.24 10.70
CA PRO A 330 1.16 16.97 10.98
C PRO A 330 1.41 16.29 12.33
N ILE A 331 0.64 16.63 13.36
CA ILE A 331 0.75 16.02 14.70
C ILE A 331 0.21 14.59 14.68
N VAL A 332 -0.93 14.36 14.03
CA VAL A 332 -1.50 13.01 13.91
C VAL A 332 -0.58 12.10 13.10
N ALA A 333 -0.06 12.57 11.97
CA ALA A 333 0.89 11.82 11.16
C ALA A 333 2.19 11.52 11.93
N PHE A 334 2.71 12.49 12.70
CA PHE A 334 3.86 12.30 13.59
C PHE A 334 3.60 11.25 14.67
N VAL A 335 2.46 11.37 15.38
CA VAL A 335 2.08 10.42 16.43
C VAL A 335 1.88 9.03 15.84
N LEU A 336 1.21 8.89 14.70
CA LEU A 336 1.06 7.61 14.01
C LEU A 336 2.42 7.02 13.62
N PHE A 337 3.34 7.84 13.09
CA PHE A 337 4.68 7.41 12.69
C PHE A 337 5.49 6.88 13.88
N VAL A 338 5.55 7.64 14.98
CA VAL A 338 6.32 7.26 16.17
C VAL A 338 5.61 6.16 16.96
N ALA A 339 4.34 6.35 17.33
CA ALA A 339 3.63 5.42 18.21
C ALA A 339 3.43 4.04 17.57
N SER A 340 3.27 3.94 16.24
CA SER A 340 3.17 2.64 15.56
C SER A 340 4.41 1.78 15.79
N LEU A 341 5.60 2.38 15.74
CA LEU A 341 6.86 1.67 15.97
C LEU A 341 6.90 1.10 17.39
N TYR A 342 6.62 1.93 18.39
CA TYR A 342 6.63 1.52 19.80
C TYR A 342 5.54 0.49 20.09
N ALA A 343 4.33 0.69 19.54
CA ALA A 343 3.22 -0.21 19.73
C ALA A 343 3.51 -1.61 19.17
N VAL A 344 4.12 -1.71 17.98
CA VAL A 344 4.42 -3.02 17.39
C VAL A 344 5.50 -3.75 18.20
N TYR A 345 6.63 -3.10 18.48
CA TYR A 345 7.83 -3.77 18.98
C TYR A 345 7.94 -3.84 20.51
N PHE A 346 7.33 -2.92 21.26
CA PHE A 346 7.35 -2.91 22.73
C PHE A 346 6.06 -3.43 23.36
N THR A 347 5.19 -4.06 22.56
CA THR A 347 4.01 -4.79 23.05
C THR A 347 3.99 -6.21 22.48
N PRO A 348 3.07 -7.09 22.93
CA PRO A 348 2.93 -8.44 22.38
C PRO A 348 2.50 -8.52 20.90
N ILE A 349 2.23 -7.39 20.23
CA ILE A 349 1.80 -7.34 18.83
C ILE A 349 2.83 -8.02 17.92
N PHE A 350 4.11 -7.62 17.99
CA PHE A 350 5.15 -8.20 17.14
C PHE A 350 5.29 -9.72 17.34
N ASN A 351 5.27 -10.19 18.60
CA ASN A 351 5.34 -11.62 18.92
C ASN A 351 4.22 -12.45 18.27
N THR A 352 3.09 -11.81 17.96
CA THR A 352 1.97 -12.43 17.27
C THR A 352 2.15 -12.36 15.76
N LEU A 353 2.48 -11.18 15.22
CA LEU A 353 2.55 -10.94 13.78
C LEU A 353 3.73 -11.66 13.11
N VAL A 354 4.89 -11.71 13.75
CA VAL A 354 6.11 -12.32 13.18
C VAL A 354 5.96 -13.81 12.87
N ARG A 355 4.98 -14.49 13.47
CA ARG A 355 4.75 -15.93 13.25
C ARG A 355 4.03 -16.24 11.96
N TYR A 356 3.45 -15.23 11.32
CA TYR A 356 2.56 -15.41 10.19
C TYR A 356 2.98 -14.51 9.05
N HIS A 357 3.04 -15.07 7.83
CA HIS A 357 3.37 -14.30 6.64
C HIS A 357 2.41 -13.12 6.43
N TRP A 358 1.10 -13.31 6.63
CA TRP A 358 0.13 -12.20 6.56
C TRP A 358 0.42 -11.09 7.58
N GLY A 359 1.06 -11.42 8.70
CA GLY A 359 1.50 -10.45 9.70
C GLY A 359 2.65 -9.58 9.19
N HIS A 360 3.62 -10.18 8.48
CA HIS A 360 4.67 -9.43 7.78
C HIS A 360 4.10 -8.51 6.69
N GLU A 361 3.13 -9.00 5.90
CA GLU A 361 2.43 -8.19 4.89
C GLU A 361 1.68 -7.02 5.52
N LEU A 362 0.96 -7.27 6.62
CA LEU A 362 0.24 -6.23 7.36
C LEU A 362 1.20 -5.16 7.89
N MET A 363 2.31 -5.56 8.51
CA MET A 363 3.31 -4.61 9.00
C MET A 363 3.92 -3.82 7.83
N SER A 364 4.26 -4.48 6.73
CA SER A 364 4.83 -3.85 5.54
C SER A 364 3.91 -2.78 4.96
N VAL A 365 2.62 -3.10 4.75
CA VAL A 365 1.61 -2.15 4.27
C VAL A 365 1.41 -1.02 5.27
N HIS A 366 1.29 -1.31 6.57
CA HIS A 366 1.09 -0.31 7.61
C HIS A 366 2.23 0.71 7.66
N PHE A 367 3.47 0.24 7.75
CA PHE A 367 4.64 1.13 7.82
C PHE A 367 4.86 1.91 6.51
N LEU A 368 4.61 1.29 5.35
CA LEU A 368 4.64 2.00 4.07
C LEU A 368 3.62 3.14 4.02
N LEU A 369 2.38 2.89 4.45
CA LEU A 369 1.30 3.89 4.44
C LEU A 369 1.53 4.99 5.48
N VAL A 370 1.94 4.64 6.69
CA VAL A 370 2.23 5.61 7.76
C VAL A 370 3.43 6.47 7.40
N GLY A 371 4.50 5.88 6.86
CA GLY A 371 5.63 6.62 6.32
C GLY A 371 5.21 7.55 5.18
N TYR A 372 4.42 7.06 4.23
CA TYR A 372 3.93 7.88 3.11
C TYR A 372 3.12 9.08 3.61
N LEU A 373 2.22 8.86 4.56
CA LEU A 373 1.42 9.91 5.20
C LEU A 373 2.29 10.97 5.90
N PHE A 374 3.30 10.53 6.66
CA PHE A 374 4.24 11.42 7.35
C PHE A 374 5.03 12.29 6.39
N TYR A 375 5.69 11.69 5.39
CA TYR A 375 6.49 12.43 4.41
C TYR A 375 5.65 13.24 3.44
N TRP A 376 4.40 12.86 3.18
CA TRP A 376 3.47 13.67 2.39
C TRP A 376 3.20 15.02 3.06
N GLY A 377 3.01 15.06 4.38
CA GLY A 377 2.86 16.32 5.14
C GLY A 377 4.10 17.21 5.14
N ILE A 378 5.30 16.62 5.07
CA ILE A 378 6.58 17.35 5.07
C ILE A 378 6.95 17.82 3.66
N ILE A 379 7.04 16.89 2.69
CA ILE A 379 7.52 17.19 1.34
C ILE A 379 6.45 17.95 0.55
N GLY A 380 5.17 17.61 0.73
CA GLY A 380 4.03 18.38 0.24
C GLY A 380 4.06 18.68 -1.27
N ILE A 381 4.30 17.69 -2.13
CA ILE A 381 4.11 17.92 -3.59
C ILE A 381 2.64 17.87 -3.95
N ASP A 382 1.96 16.82 -3.49
CA ASP A 382 0.56 16.56 -3.81
C ASP A 382 -0.41 17.49 -3.05
N PRO A 383 -1.65 17.66 -3.56
CA PRO A 383 -2.67 18.46 -2.89
C PRO A 383 -3.04 17.81 -1.57
N GLY A 384 -3.14 18.58 -0.49
CA GLY A 384 -3.41 18.10 0.88
C GLY A 384 -3.67 19.26 1.84
N PRO A 385 -3.91 19.00 3.14
CA PRO A 385 -4.22 20.05 4.12
C PRO A 385 -3.09 21.07 4.29
N LYS A 386 -3.40 22.17 5.00
CA LYS A 386 -2.52 23.34 5.18
C LYS A 386 -1.08 22.92 5.51
N ARG A 387 -0.15 23.35 4.66
CA ARG A 387 1.27 23.05 4.80
C ARG A 387 1.87 23.91 5.91
N LEU A 388 2.73 23.31 6.71
CA LEU A 388 3.55 24.05 7.66
C LEU A 388 4.56 24.95 6.91
N PRO A 389 4.95 26.11 7.47
CA PRO A 389 6.09 26.88 6.98
C PRO A 389 7.35 26.01 6.87
N PHE A 390 8.33 26.43 6.06
CA PHE A 390 9.57 25.68 5.84
C PHE A 390 10.24 25.24 7.15
N LEU A 391 10.40 26.15 8.11
CA LEU A 391 10.99 25.84 9.42
C LEU A 391 10.14 24.86 10.25
N GLY A 392 8.81 24.93 10.15
CA GLY A 392 7.93 23.98 10.83
C GLY A 392 8.06 22.57 10.28
N ARG A 393 8.24 22.42 8.96
CA ARG A 393 8.49 21.12 8.32
C ARG A 393 9.84 20.53 8.71
N LEU A 394 10.87 21.38 8.75
CA LEU A 394 12.21 20.98 9.19
C LEU A 394 12.21 20.57 10.66
N GLY A 395 11.53 21.35 11.52
CA GLY A 395 11.34 21.02 12.93
C GLY A 395 10.62 19.69 13.12
N LEU A 396 9.56 19.42 12.35
CA LEU A 396 8.84 18.14 12.42
C LEU A 396 9.71 16.94 12.01
N LEU A 397 10.52 17.09 10.97
CA LEU A 397 11.47 16.06 10.54
C LEU A 397 12.48 15.75 11.66
N PHE A 398 13.06 16.78 12.26
CA PHE A 398 14.05 16.60 13.33
C PHE A 398 13.42 16.13 14.65
N ALA A 399 12.17 16.50 14.93
CA ALA A 399 11.46 16.06 16.13
C ALA A 399 11.31 14.54 16.21
N VAL A 400 11.37 13.82 15.08
CA VAL A 400 11.28 12.35 15.02
C VAL A 400 12.59 11.67 15.43
N MET A 401 13.74 12.31 15.24
CA MET A 401 15.06 11.70 15.45
C MET A 401 15.29 11.21 16.88
N PRO A 402 14.98 11.98 17.95
CA PRO A 402 15.18 11.49 19.32
C PRO A 402 14.36 10.23 19.62
N PHE A 403 13.17 10.10 19.04
CA PHE A 403 12.32 8.91 19.22
C PHE A 403 12.89 7.68 18.51
N HIS A 404 13.56 7.84 17.37
CA HIS A 404 14.22 6.73 16.68
C HIS A 404 15.52 6.32 17.40
N ALA A 405 16.31 7.30 17.82
CA ALA A 405 17.50 7.04 18.63
C ALA A 405 17.14 6.32 19.94
N PHE A 406 16.12 6.80 20.67
CA PHE A 406 15.64 6.13 21.86
C PHE A 406 15.13 4.71 21.55
N PHE A 407 14.34 4.54 20.49
CA PHE A 407 13.85 3.23 20.09
C PHE A 407 14.99 2.24 19.81
N GLY A 408 16.01 2.67 19.07
CA GLY A 408 17.19 1.87 18.75
C GLY A 408 17.98 1.49 20.01
N ILE A 409 18.31 2.47 20.85
CA ILE A 409 19.06 2.25 22.10
C ILE A 409 18.26 1.34 23.06
N ALA A 410 16.96 1.58 23.21
CA ALA A 410 16.09 0.73 24.03
C ALA A 410 16.12 -0.72 23.50
N THR A 411 15.95 -0.93 22.19
CA THR A 411 16.02 -2.26 21.57
C THR A 411 17.38 -2.95 21.79
N MET A 412 18.48 -2.19 21.74
CA MET A 412 19.84 -2.70 21.99
C MET A 412 20.08 -3.09 23.45
N THR A 413 19.42 -2.40 24.39
CA THR A 413 19.65 -2.55 25.83
C THR A 413 18.61 -3.41 26.54
N MET A 414 17.54 -3.82 25.83
CA MET A 414 16.53 -4.73 26.35
C MET A 414 17.14 -6.08 26.77
N THR A 415 16.75 -6.55 27.96
CA THR A 415 17.14 -7.87 28.47
C THR A 415 16.37 -8.99 27.77
N ASP A 416 15.12 -8.73 27.41
CA ASP A 416 14.27 -9.66 26.67
C ASP A 416 14.40 -9.45 25.17
N THR A 417 14.37 -10.57 24.43
CA THR A 417 14.41 -10.55 22.97
C THR A 417 13.00 -10.37 22.39
N ILE A 418 12.78 -9.32 21.62
CA ILE A 418 11.60 -9.04 20.81
C ILE A 418 11.44 -10.19 19.79
N GLY A 419 10.27 -10.84 19.76
CA GLY A 419 10.07 -12.04 18.94
C GLY A 419 10.81 -13.28 19.45
N GLY A 420 11.40 -13.25 20.65
CA GLY A 420 12.30 -14.28 21.17
C GLY A 420 11.85 -15.73 20.98
N PRO A 421 10.62 -16.11 21.38
CA PRO A 421 10.11 -17.46 21.15
C PRO A 421 10.14 -17.86 19.67
N PHE A 422 9.74 -16.96 18.77
CA PHE A 422 9.73 -17.22 17.32
C PHE A 422 11.15 -17.49 16.81
N TYR A 423 12.11 -16.58 17.06
CA TYR A 423 13.48 -16.75 16.56
C TYR A 423 14.18 -17.99 17.14
N LYS A 424 13.87 -18.36 18.39
CA LYS A 424 14.33 -19.62 18.98
C LYS A 424 13.78 -20.85 18.26
N PHE A 425 12.50 -20.84 17.89
CA PHE A 425 11.89 -21.95 17.14
C PHE A 425 12.39 -22.01 15.71
N VAL A 426 12.59 -20.88 15.02
CA VAL A 426 13.20 -20.88 13.67
C VAL A 426 14.57 -21.53 13.70
N GLY A 427 15.37 -21.30 14.75
CA GLY A 427 16.54 -22.14 15.04
C GLY A 427 17.61 -22.12 13.95
N LEU A 428 18.00 -20.93 13.48
CA LEU A 428 19.02 -20.77 12.44
C LEU A 428 20.39 -21.31 12.93
N PRO A 429 20.96 -22.35 12.29
CA PRO A 429 22.14 -23.05 12.82
C PRO A 429 23.43 -22.21 12.76
N TRP A 430 23.48 -21.22 11.87
CA TRP A 430 24.60 -20.31 11.68
C TRP A 430 24.45 -19.00 12.47
N LEU A 431 23.31 -18.77 13.14
CA LEU A 431 23.10 -17.59 13.95
C LEU A 431 23.54 -17.86 15.40
N SER A 432 24.64 -17.23 15.82
CA SER A 432 25.24 -17.49 17.13
C SER A 432 24.43 -16.96 18.31
N SER A 433 23.71 -15.84 18.16
CA SER A 433 22.91 -15.24 19.22
C SER A 433 21.79 -14.34 18.68
N ILE A 434 20.56 -14.66 19.05
CA ILE A 434 19.38 -13.82 18.76
C ILE A 434 19.42 -12.47 19.50
N GLY A 435 20.11 -12.40 20.65
CA GLY A 435 20.30 -11.14 21.38
C GLY A 435 21.29 -10.22 20.67
N ALA A 436 22.38 -10.79 20.13
CA ALA A 436 23.32 -10.02 19.30
C ALA A 436 22.65 -9.56 17.99
N ASP A 437 21.80 -10.39 17.40
CA ASP A 437 20.99 -10.02 16.24
C ASP A 437 20.02 -8.86 16.56
N GLN A 438 19.35 -8.91 17.70
CA GLN A 438 18.50 -7.80 18.16
C GLN A 438 19.30 -6.51 18.39
N HIS A 439 20.47 -6.62 19.02
CA HIS A 439 21.35 -5.47 19.23
C HIS A 439 21.75 -4.83 17.90
N LEU A 440 22.11 -5.64 16.88
CA LEU A 440 22.35 -5.15 15.53
C LEU A 440 21.10 -4.51 14.92
N GLY A 441 19.91 -5.10 15.10
CA GLY A 441 18.65 -4.53 14.64
C GLY A 441 18.32 -3.18 15.26
N GLY A 442 18.60 -2.99 16.56
CA GLY A 442 18.46 -1.70 17.23
C GLY A 442 19.46 -0.66 16.71
N ALA A 443 20.71 -1.07 16.44
CA ALA A 443 21.71 -0.21 15.81
C ALA A 443 21.33 0.21 14.37
N ILE A 444 20.75 -0.71 13.58
CA ILE A 444 20.21 -0.41 12.25
C ILE A 444 19.02 0.55 12.36
N ALA A 445 18.10 0.32 13.31
CA ALA A 445 16.94 1.18 13.53
C ALA A 445 17.35 2.63 13.86
N TRP A 446 18.42 2.78 14.65
CA TRP A 446 19.00 4.09 14.94
C TRP A 446 19.71 4.68 13.71
N GLY A 447 20.74 4.02 13.18
CA GLY A 447 21.63 4.58 12.15
C GLY A 447 21.05 4.65 10.74
N SER A 448 19.89 4.05 10.49
CA SER A 448 19.19 4.16 9.20
C SER A 448 18.42 5.48 9.06
N SER A 449 18.18 6.21 10.15
CA SER A 449 17.34 7.40 10.17
C SER A 449 17.99 8.62 9.51
N GLU A 450 19.32 8.63 9.44
CA GLU A 450 20.15 9.75 9.00
C GLU A 450 20.06 9.94 7.48
N LEU A 451 20.06 8.86 6.71
CA LEU A 451 20.04 8.93 5.24
C LEU A 451 18.71 9.50 4.70
N PRO A 452 17.52 9.06 5.13
CA PRO A 452 16.26 9.66 4.73
C PRO A 452 16.16 11.13 5.14
N VAL A 453 16.66 11.50 6.33
CA VAL A 453 16.67 12.91 6.78
C VAL A 453 17.48 13.76 5.81
N ILE A 454 18.68 13.33 5.42
CA ILE A 454 19.50 14.04 4.43
C ILE A 454 18.75 14.21 3.10
N LEU A 455 18.13 13.14 2.58
CA LEU A 455 17.35 13.18 1.34
C LEU A 455 16.20 14.19 1.42
N VAL A 456 15.47 14.20 2.53
CA VAL A 456 14.34 15.12 2.74
C VAL A 456 14.82 16.55 2.92
N VAL A 457 15.91 16.80 3.64
CA VAL A 457 16.50 18.13 3.79
C VAL A 457 16.93 18.68 2.43
N ILE A 458 17.64 17.90 1.62
CA ILE A 458 18.01 18.29 0.25
C ILE A 458 16.75 18.63 -0.57
N ALA A 459 15.71 17.80 -0.49
CA ALA A 459 14.47 18.05 -1.20
C ALA A 459 13.78 19.35 -0.74
N LEU A 460 13.69 19.58 0.57
CA LEU A 460 13.07 20.78 1.16
C LEU A 460 13.84 22.05 0.79
N VAL A 461 15.17 22.04 0.88
CA VAL A 461 16.03 23.17 0.48
C VAL A 461 15.88 23.45 -1.01
N ALA A 462 15.91 22.42 -1.86
CA ALA A 462 15.70 22.58 -3.29
C ALA A 462 14.28 23.10 -3.63
N GLN A 463 13.26 22.73 -2.86
CA GLN A 463 11.90 23.29 -3.00
C GLN A 463 11.85 24.76 -2.59
N TRP A 464 12.44 25.10 -1.45
CA TRP A 464 12.48 26.46 -0.92
C TRP A 464 13.23 27.40 -1.88
N ALA A 465 14.43 27.04 -2.33
CA ALA A 465 15.19 27.82 -3.30
C ALA A 465 14.42 28.05 -4.62
N ARG A 466 13.63 27.07 -5.08
CA ARG A 466 12.77 27.22 -6.26
C ARG A 466 11.57 28.12 -6.00
N GLN A 467 11.00 28.06 -4.80
CA GLN A 467 9.88 28.93 -4.41
C GLN A 467 10.33 30.38 -4.32
N ASP A 468 11.48 30.64 -3.71
CA ASP A 468 12.05 31.98 -3.55
C ASP A 468 12.44 32.58 -4.90
N ARG A 469 13.12 31.82 -5.77
CA ARG A 469 13.40 32.29 -7.15
C ARG A 469 12.14 32.67 -7.90
N ARG A 470 11.06 31.88 -7.78
CA ARG A 470 9.78 32.19 -8.42
C ARG A 470 9.09 33.40 -7.80
N ALA A 471 9.25 33.64 -6.51
CA ALA A 471 8.73 34.82 -5.83
C ALA A 471 9.49 36.07 -6.27
N ALA A 472 10.82 36.01 -6.31
CA ALA A 472 11.69 37.06 -6.85
C ALA A 472 11.31 37.39 -8.29
N SER A 473 11.28 36.42 -9.21
CA SER A 473 10.88 36.68 -10.61
C SER A 473 9.42 37.10 -10.80
N ARG A 474 8.55 36.96 -9.80
CA ARG A 474 7.21 37.57 -9.82
C ARG A 474 7.25 39.01 -9.33
N ALA A 475 8.02 39.30 -8.30
CA ALA A 475 8.24 40.65 -7.81
C ALA A 475 8.93 41.50 -8.88
N ASP A 476 9.99 40.99 -9.53
CA ASP A 476 10.69 41.66 -10.63
C ASP A 476 9.73 41.99 -11.78
N ARG A 477 8.92 41.01 -12.23
CA ARG A 477 7.91 41.25 -13.27
C ARG A 477 6.80 42.23 -12.86
N HIS A 478 6.51 42.35 -11.57
CA HIS A 478 5.54 43.31 -11.08
C HIS A 478 6.15 44.72 -11.00
N ALA A 479 7.43 44.83 -10.67
CA ALA A 479 8.19 46.08 -10.70
C ALA A 479 8.44 46.57 -12.14
N ASP A 480 8.69 45.65 -13.08
CA ASP A 480 8.89 45.97 -14.51
C ASP A 480 7.58 46.29 -15.26
N ALA A 481 6.41 46.03 -14.66
CA ALA A 481 5.13 46.42 -15.24
C ALA A 481 4.81 47.85 -14.76
N ASP A 482 4.51 48.77 -15.70
CA ASP A 482 4.20 50.21 -15.51
C ASP A 482 3.18 50.58 -14.39
N TYR A 483 2.57 49.61 -13.71
CA TYR A 483 1.76 49.84 -12.51
C TYR A 483 2.57 50.29 -11.28
N ALA A 484 3.87 50.00 -11.23
CA ALA A 484 4.72 50.40 -10.11
C ALA A 484 4.96 51.93 -10.06
N ASP A 485 4.94 52.59 -11.22
CA ASP A 485 5.04 54.05 -11.32
C ASP A 485 3.76 54.73 -10.81
N ASP A 486 2.58 54.16 -11.06
CA ASP A 486 1.30 54.73 -10.60
C ASP A 486 1.18 54.80 -9.06
N ASP A 487 1.61 53.75 -8.35
CA ASP A 487 1.58 53.72 -6.87
C ASP A 487 2.65 54.66 -6.26
N LEU A 488 3.83 54.73 -6.87
CA LEU A 488 4.89 55.66 -6.45
C LEU A 488 4.52 57.10 -6.76
N ASP A 489 3.88 57.37 -7.89
CA ASP A 489 3.39 58.70 -8.26
C ASP A 489 2.21 59.13 -7.40
N ALA A 490 1.29 58.23 -7.05
CA ALA A 490 0.23 58.49 -6.09
C ALA A 490 0.78 58.78 -4.68
N TYR A 491 1.80 58.03 -4.25
CA TYR A 491 2.49 58.27 -2.99
C TYR A 491 3.25 59.61 -2.98
N ASN A 492 3.97 59.90 -4.07
CA ASN A 492 4.66 61.17 -4.26
C ASN A 492 3.67 62.35 -4.33
N ALA A 493 2.49 62.17 -4.92
CA ALA A 493 1.44 63.19 -4.97
C ALA A 493 0.89 63.49 -3.55
N MET A 494 0.64 62.45 -2.74
CA MET A 494 0.23 62.61 -1.35
C MET A 494 1.29 63.32 -0.50
N LEU A 495 2.57 63.00 -0.69
CA LEU A 495 3.67 63.70 -0.02
C LEU A 495 3.76 65.18 -0.43
N ARG A 496 3.53 65.49 -1.71
CA ARG A 496 3.47 66.90 -2.20
C ARG A 496 2.29 67.65 -1.60
N GLU A 497 1.14 67.00 -1.43
CA GLU A 497 -0.04 67.58 -0.79
C GLU A 497 0.18 67.85 0.71
N LEU A 498 0.83 66.93 1.43
CA LEU A 498 1.23 67.17 2.82
C LEU A 498 2.26 68.29 2.96
N ALA A 499 3.18 68.41 2.00
CA ALA A 499 4.17 69.49 1.97
C ALA A 499 3.52 70.86 1.66
N SER A 500 2.54 70.91 0.76
CA SER A 500 1.84 72.17 0.43
C SER A 500 0.95 72.65 1.58
N GLN A 501 0.32 71.74 2.32
CA GLN A 501 -0.45 72.07 3.53
C GLN A 501 0.43 72.59 4.67
N ARG A 502 1.70 72.15 4.77
CA ARG A 502 2.67 72.67 5.75
C ARG A 502 3.26 74.03 5.38
N GLY A 503 3.25 74.42 4.11
CA GLY A 503 3.73 75.73 3.66
C GLY A 503 2.69 76.86 3.74
N GLN A 504 1.44 76.55 4.14
CA GLN A 504 0.33 77.51 4.28
C GLN A 504 -0.04 77.83 5.74
N GLN A 505 0.75 77.34 6.71
CA GLN A 505 0.76 77.81 8.10
C GLN A 505 2.00 78.68 8.31
#